data_AF-A0A0Q8H1N0-F1
#
_entry.id   AF-A0A0Q8H1N0-F1
#
_cell.length_a   1.000
_cell.length_b   1.000
_cell.length_c   1.000
_cell.angle_alpha   90.00
_cell.angle_beta   90.00
_cell.angle_gamma   90.00
#
_symmetry.space_group_name_H-M   'P 1'
#
loop_
_entity.id
_entity.type
_entity.pdbx_description
1 polymer ?
#
loop_
_entity_poly.entity_id
_entity_poly.type
_entity_poly.pdbx_seq_one_letter_code
_entity_poly.pdbx_strand_id
1 'polypeptide(L)'
;MSAPAKDTLGLLLERAESERDTAAQVLHAACSQAQAARAQHGELSGYRQDYQQRWTDSFTQSATMDIVGCYQSFGQRLNQAVDTQGRVAQHADQRQDRAREALRLAELRVAALRQLIARRQAEAAKLDQRREQRANDEFAARAHLRRMAHA
;
A
#
# COMPACT_ATOMS: atom_id res chain seq x y z
N MET A 1 7.99 25.48 26.39
CA MET A 1 6.86 24.83 25.69
C MET A 1 7.29 23.83 24.60
N SER A 2 8.53 23.31 24.58
CA SER A 2 9.02 22.46 23.48
C SER A 2 8.75 20.95 23.61
N ALA A 3 8.39 20.47 24.81
CA ALA A 3 8.07 19.07 25.07
C ALA A 3 6.74 18.59 24.45
N PRO A 4 5.59 19.28 24.63
CA PRO A 4 4.30 18.76 24.13
C PRO A 4 4.25 18.67 22.60
N ALA A 5 5.00 19.53 21.89
CA ALA A 5 5.09 19.49 20.43
C ALA A 5 5.92 18.32 19.90
N LYS A 6 6.90 17.81 20.67
CA LYS A 6 7.66 16.60 20.32
C LYS A 6 6.78 15.37 20.51
N ASP A 7 6.06 15.31 21.62
CA ASP A 7 5.15 14.19 21.92
C ASP A 7 4.00 14.12 20.90
N THR A 8 3.45 15.26 20.50
CA THR A 8 2.40 15.32 19.47
C THR A 8 2.89 14.81 18.11
N LEU A 9 4.10 15.19 17.68
CA LEU A 9 4.66 14.70 16.41
C LEU A 9 4.97 13.20 16.45
N GLY A 10 5.43 12.69 17.60
CA GLY A 10 5.62 11.25 17.81
C GLY A 10 4.31 10.48 17.65
N LEU A 11 3.24 10.91 18.31
CA LEU A 11 1.91 10.30 18.17
C LEU A 11 1.37 10.35 16.74
N LEU A 12 1.60 11.46 16.02
CA LEU A 12 1.23 11.57 14.60
C LEU A 12 2.03 10.60 13.71
N LEU A 13 3.30 10.36 14.02
CA LEU A 13 4.13 9.39 13.31
C LEU A 13 3.64 7.97 13.57
N GLU A 14 3.41 7.58 14.82
CA GLU A 14 2.89 6.25 15.17
C GLU A 14 1.56 5.96 14.46
N ARG A 15 0.66 6.94 14.46
CA ARG A 15 -0.60 6.84 13.72
C ARG A 15 -0.37 6.66 12.22
N ALA A 16 0.51 7.46 11.61
CA ALA A 16 0.80 7.35 10.19
C ALA A 16 1.46 6.01 9.82
N GLU A 17 2.29 5.45 10.69
CA GLU A 17 2.88 4.12 10.53
C GLU A 17 1.82 3.02 10.61
N SER A 18 0.88 3.12 11.56
CA SER A 18 -0.27 2.20 11.63
C SER A 18 -1.18 2.30 10.40
N GLU A 19 -1.43 3.50 9.88
CA GLU A 19 -2.18 3.73 8.64
C GLU A 19 -1.46 3.09 7.43
N ARG A 20 -0.13 3.23 7.32
CA ARG A 20 0.68 2.57 6.29
C ARG A 20 0.59 1.05 6.39
N ASP A 21 0.72 0.49 7.58
CA ASP A 21 0.70 -0.96 7.78
C ASP A 21 -0.68 -1.55 7.44
N THR A 22 -1.75 -0.83 7.80
CA THR A 22 -3.10 -1.17 7.37
C THR A 22 -3.23 -1.10 5.84
N ALA A 23 -2.71 -0.06 5.19
CA ALA A 23 -2.73 0.05 3.73
C ALA A 23 -1.95 -1.10 3.05
N ALA A 24 -0.85 -1.55 3.66
CA ALA A 24 -0.07 -2.69 3.17
C ALA A 24 -0.87 -4.01 3.24
N GLN A 25 -1.60 -4.23 4.34
CA GLN A 25 -2.50 -5.38 4.48
C GLN A 25 -3.63 -5.35 3.44
N VAL A 26 -4.22 -4.17 3.21
CA VAL A 26 -5.26 -3.99 2.18
C VAL A 26 -4.72 -4.29 0.79
N LEU A 27 -3.51 -3.81 0.46
CA LEU A 27 -2.87 -4.12 -0.82
C LEU A 27 -2.61 -5.62 -0.97
N HIS A 28 -2.12 -6.28 0.07
CA HIS A 28 -1.89 -7.72 0.05
C HIS A 28 -3.18 -8.50 -0.25
N ALA A 29 -4.27 -8.17 0.45
CA ALA A 29 -5.58 -8.78 0.22
C ALA A 29 -6.10 -8.49 -1.21
N ALA A 30 -5.94 -7.26 -1.70
CA ALA A 30 -6.36 -6.87 -3.05
C ALA A 30 -5.56 -7.61 -4.14
N CYS A 31 -4.25 -7.79 -3.96
CA CYS A 31 -3.41 -8.59 -4.85
C CYS A 31 -3.88 -10.04 -4.93
N SER A 32 -4.16 -10.66 -3.78
CA SER A 32 -4.66 -12.04 -3.72
C SER A 32 -6.01 -12.19 -4.43
N GLN A 33 -6.94 -11.24 -4.20
CA GLN A 33 -8.25 -11.22 -4.87
C GLN A 33 -8.12 -11.03 -6.39
N ALA A 34 -7.25 -10.12 -6.85
CA ALA A 34 -7.00 -9.91 -8.28
C ALA A 34 -6.40 -11.15 -8.93
N GLN A 35 -5.43 -11.80 -8.28
CA GLN A 35 -4.82 -13.03 -8.77
C GLN A 35 -5.85 -14.16 -8.91
N ALA A 36 -6.68 -14.36 -7.87
CA ALA A 36 -7.74 -15.38 -7.91
C ALA A 36 -8.77 -15.10 -9.01
N ALA A 37 -9.21 -13.85 -9.16
CA ALA A 37 -10.18 -13.48 -10.19
C ALA A 37 -9.63 -13.68 -11.61
N ARG A 38 -8.36 -13.33 -11.84
CA ARG A 38 -7.66 -13.55 -13.12
C ARG A 38 -7.50 -15.04 -13.43
N ALA A 39 -7.14 -15.85 -12.43
CA ALA A 39 -7.00 -17.30 -12.59
C ALA A 39 -8.35 -17.93 -13.01
N GLN A 40 -9.42 -17.62 -12.30
CA GLN A 40 -10.78 -18.09 -12.64
C GLN A 40 -11.24 -17.63 -14.03
N HIS A 41 -10.94 -16.39 -14.41
CA HIS A 41 -11.24 -15.90 -15.75
C HIS A 41 -10.46 -16.68 -16.83
N GLY A 42 -9.18 -16.97 -16.58
CA GLY A 42 -8.34 -17.77 -17.46
C GLY A 42 -8.86 -19.20 -17.63
N GLU A 43 -9.24 -19.84 -16.52
CA GLU A 43 -9.83 -21.19 -16.53
C GLU A 43 -11.13 -21.24 -17.34
N LEU A 44 -12.06 -20.30 -17.11
CA LEU A 44 -13.32 -20.23 -17.87
C LEU A 44 -13.08 -19.93 -19.35
N SER A 45 -12.09 -19.07 -19.66
CA SER A 45 -11.73 -18.74 -21.05
C SER A 45 -11.14 -19.94 -21.78
N GLY A 46 -10.26 -20.72 -21.13
CA GLY A 46 -9.71 -21.95 -21.66
C GLY A 46 -10.80 -23.01 -21.86
N TYR A 47 -11.66 -23.21 -20.85
CA TYR A 47 -12.79 -24.13 -20.95
C TYR A 47 -13.75 -23.76 -22.10
N ARG A 48 -14.00 -22.47 -22.34
CA ARG A 48 -14.78 -22.00 -23.50
C ARG A 48 -14.13 -22.38 -24.83
N GLN A 49 -12.81 -22.22 -24.95
CA GLN A 49 -12.09 -22.55 -26.17
C GLN A 49 -12.15 -24.07 -26.44
N ASP A 50 -11.88 -24.88 -25.41
CA ASP A 50 -11.98 -26.34 -25.50
C ASP A 50 -13.41 -26.80 -25.85
N TYR A 51 -14.41 -26.14 -25.25
CA TYR A 51 -15.82 -26.40 -25.52
C TYR A 51 -16.15 -26.14 -26.99
N GLN A 52 -15.74 -24.99 -27.54
CA GLN A 52 -15.95 -24.61 -28.94
C GLN A 52 -15.27 -25.59 -29.90
N GLN A 53 -14.03 -25.99 -29.63
CA GLN A 53 -13.29 -26.94 -30.47
C GLN A 53 -14.00 -28.30 -30.55
N ARG A 54 -14.38 -28.87 -29.39
CA ARG A 54 -15.09 -30.16 -29.33
C ARG A 54 -16.39 -30.16 -30.12
N TRP A 55 -17.03 -29.00 -30.24
CA TRP A 55 -18.27 -28.84 -30.98
C TRP A 55 -18.08 -28.76 -32.47
N THR A 56 -17.10 -27.98 -32.93
CA THR A 56 -16.70 -27.98 -34.34
C THR A 56 -16.37 -29.40 -34.79
N ASP A 57 -15.65 -30.16 -33.96
CA ASP A 57 -15.30 -31.55 -34.24
C ASP A 57 -16.55 -32.46 -34.24
N SER A 58 -17.42 -32.37 -33.24
CA SER A 58 -18.65 -33.18 -33.14
C SER A 58 -19.66 -32.92 -34.27
N PHE A 59 -19.70 -31.71 -34.82
CA PHE A 59 -20.60 -31.35 -35.91
C PHE A 59 -20.25 -32.07 -37.22
N THR A 60 -18.99 -32.48 -37.40
CA THR A 60 -18.56 -33.25 -38.59
C THR A 60 -19.09 -34.69 -38.61
N GLN A 61 -19.58 -35.21 -37.48
CA GLN A 61 -19.99 -36.62 -37.31
C GLN A 61 -21.51 -36.87 -37.26
N SER A 62 -22.35 -35.89 -37.58
CA SER A 62 -23.84 -35.94 -37.57
C SER A 62 -24.45 -35.69 -36.19
N ALA A 63 -24.95 -34.47 -35.95
CA ALA A 63 -25.61 -34.06 -34.71
C ALA A 63 -27.14 -34.00 -34.87
N THR A 64 -27.89 -34.55 -33.89
CA THR A 64 -29.36 -34.42 -33.81
C THR A 64 -29.79 -33.02 -33.37
N MET A 65 -30.91 -32.53 -33.93
CA MET A 65 -31.41 -31.15 -33.75
C MET A 65 -31.59 -30.75 -32.28
N ASP A 66 -32.02 -31.67 -31.41
CA ASP A 66 -32.21 -31.41 -29.97
C ASP A 66 -30.87 -31.20 -29.22
N ILE A 67 -29.81 -31.90 -29.63
CA ILE A 67 -28.47 -31.76 -29.05
C ILE A 67 -27.88 -30.39 -29.42
N VAL A 68 -28.15 -29.90 -30.62
CA VAL A 68 -27.72 -28.57 -31.10
C VAL A 68 -28.28 -27.46 -30.23
N GLY A 69 -29.58 -27.52 -29.89
CA GLY A 69 -30.22 -26.51 -29.04
C GLY A 69 -29.65 -26.47 -27.62
N CYS A 70 -29.47 -27.64 -27.00
CA CYS A 70 -28.86 -27.73 -25.66
C CYS A 70 -27.44 -27.16 -25.65
N TYR A 71 -26.63 -27.52 -26.65
CA TYR A 71 -25.26 -27.06 -26.80
C TYR A 71 -25.17 -25.54 -26.95
N GLN A 72 -25.97 -24.95 -27.84
CA GLN A 72 -26.02 -23.48 -28.00
C GLN A 72 -26.42 -22.78 -26.69
N SER A 73 -27.42 -23.31 -25.97
CA SER A 73 -27.86 -22.71 -24.71
C SER A 73 -26.77 -22.70 -23.64
N PHE A 74 -25.98 -23.78 -23.54
CA PHE A 74 -24.88 -23.87 -22.58
C PHE A 74 -23.73 -22.96 -23.00
N GLY A 75 -23.37 -22.93 -24.29
CA GLY A 75 -22.36 -22.01 -24.82
C GLY A 75 -22.68 -20.54 -24.52
N GLN A 76 -23.94 -20.13 -24.65
CA GLN A 76 -24.38 -18.77 -24.29
C GLN A 76 -24.19 -18.49 -22.79
N ARG A 77 -24.58 -19.42 -21.91
CA ARG A 77 -24.36 -19.30 -20.46
C ARG A 77 -22.87 -19.23 -20.11
N LEU A 78 -22.04 -20.03 -20.77
CA LEU A 78 -20.60 -20.04 -20.57
C LEU A 78 -19.97 -18.72 -21.02
N ASN A 79 -20.36 -18.18 -22.18
CA ASN A 79 -19.91 -16.86 -22.62
C ASN A 79 -20.28 -15.78 -21.61
N GLN A 80 -21.53 -15.77 -21.15
CA GLN A 80 -21.99 -14.82 -20.12
C GLN A 80 -21.19 -14.94 -18.82
N ALA A 81 -20.86 -16.16 -18.40
CA ALA A 81 -20.04 -16.41 -17.22
C ALA A 81 -18.61 -15.88 -17.40
N VAL A 82 -17.97 -16.12 -18.55
CA VAL A 82 -16.64 -15.57 -18.88
C VAL A 82 -16.68 -14.04 -18.86
N ASP A 83 -17.65 -13.41 -19.50
CA ASP A 83 -17.76 -11.95 -19.54
C ASP A 83 -18.01 -11.34 -18.16
N THR A 84 -18.77 -12.04 -17.32
CA THR A 84 -19.01 -11.64 -15.93
C THR A 84 -17.74 -11.76 -15.11
N GLN A 85 -17.03 -12.89 -15.21
CA GLN A 85 -15.77 -13.09 -14.51
C GLN A 85 -14.67 -12.13 -15.00
N GLY A 86 -14.69 -11.77 -16.28
CA GLY A 86 -13.78 -10.77 -16.85
C GLY A 86 -13.97 -9.40 -16.21
N ARG A 87 -15.23 -8.97 -16.02
CA ARG A 87 -15.55 -7.73 -15.29
C ARG A 87 -15.12 -7.80 -13.82
N VAL A 88 -15.31 -8.95 -13.17
CA VAL A 88 -14.84 -9.15 -11.78
C VAL A 88 -13.32 -9.02 -11.69
N ALA A 89 -12.57 -9.63 -12.61
CA ALA A 89 -11.11 -9.51 -12.67
C ALA A 89 -10.67 -8.06 -12.90
N GLN A 90 -11.30 -7.35 -13.85
CA GLN A 90 -11.03 -5.93 -14.09
C GLN A 90 -11.28 -5.05 -12.85
N HIS A 91 -12.38 -5.29 -12.13
CA HIS A 91 -12.66 -4.57 -10.89
C HIS A 91 -11.66 -4.90 -9.77
N ALA A 92 -11.24 -6.16 -9.66
CA ALA A 92 -10.23 -6.57 -8.69
C ALA A 92 -8.88 -5.91 -8.98
N ASP A 93 -8.50 -5.80 -10.26
CA ASP A 93 -7.30 -5.12 -10.72
C ASP A 93 -7.32 -3.62 -10.37
N GLN A 94 -8.44 -2.95 -10.66
CA GLN A 94 -8.61 -1.54 -10.27
C GLN A 94 -8.52 -1.34 -8.75
N ARG A 95 -9.03 -2.29 -7.96
CA ARG A 95 -8.90 -2.24 -6.49
C ARG A 95 -7.46 -2.44 -6.04
N GLN A 96 -6.72 -3.34 -6.68
CA GLN A 96 -5.29 -3.52 -6.43
C GLN A 96 -4.51 -2.24 -6.71
N ASP A 97 -4.76 -1.58 -7.84
CA ASP A 97 -4.07 -0.34 -8.20
C ASP A 97 -4.38 0.80 -7.22
N ARG A 98 -5.65 0.95 -6.82
CA ARG A 98 -6.05 1.93 -5.79
C ARG A 98 -5.39 1.65 -4.44
N ALA A 99 -5.32 0.38 -4.02
CA ALA A 99 -4.67 0.00 -2.77
C ALA A 99 -3.16 0.28 -2.82
N ARG A 100 -2.53 0.09 -3.98
CA ARG A 100 -1.11 0.40 -4.19
C ARG A 100 -0.84 1.89 -4.07
N GLU A 101 -1.67 2.73 -4.68
CA GLU A 101 -1.52 4.18 -4.55
C GLU A 101 -1.79 4.65 -3.11
N ALA A 102 -2.77 4.07 -2.43
CA ALA A 102 -3.04 4.37 -1.02
C ALA A 102 -1.82 4.05 -0.12
N LEU A 103 -1.18 2.89 -0.33
CA LEU A 103 0.04 2.53 0.40
C LEU A 103 1.16 3.53 0.11
N ARG A 104 1.39 3.87 -1.16
CA ARG A 104 2.41 4.85 -1.55
C ARG A 104 2.21 6.20 -0.86
N LEU A 105 0.98 6.71 -0.83
CA LEU A 105 0.67 7.97 -0.15
C LEU A 105 0.90 7.88 1.36
N ALA A 106 0.57 6.75 1.99
CA ALA A 106 0.84 6.52 3.42
C ALA A 106 2.35 6.47 3.72
N GLU A 107 3.14 5.81 2.87
CA GLU A 107 4.60 5.79 2.97
C GLU A 107 5.22 7.19 2.85
N LEU A 108 4.75 7.99 1.89
CA LEU A 108 5.17 9.38 1.74
C LEU A 108 4.86 10.21 2.98
N ARG A 109 3.68 10.02 3.58
CA ARG A 109 3.29 10.70 4.82
C ARG A 109 4.20 10.33 5.99
N VAL A 110 4.52 9.04 6.16
CA VAL A 110 5.45 8.57 7.18
C VAL A 110 6.85 9.18 6.97
N ALA A 111 7.35 9.16 5.74
CA ALA A 111 8.66 9.73 5.41
C ALA A 111 8.72 11.24 5.72
N ALA A 112 7.69 11.99 5.33
CA ALA A 112 7.60 13.43 5.61
C ALA A 112 7.57 13.73 7.11
N LEU A 113 6.81 12.97 7.90
CA LEU A 113 6.75 13.13 9.36
C LEU A 113 8.09 12.80 10.02
N ARG A 114 8.77 11.72 9.61
CA ARG A 114 10.10 11.37 10.11
C ARG A 114 11.11 12.47 9.81
N GLN A 115 11.12 13.03 8.60
CA GLN A 115 11.98 14.15 8.24
C GLN A 115 11.70 15.40 9.09
N LEU A 116 10.42 15.73 9.31
CA LEU A 116 10.03 16.85 10.15
C LEU A 116 10.49 16.68 11.60
N ILE A 117 10.32 15.48 12.17
CA ILE A 117 10.77 15.14 13.53
C ILE A 117 12.29 15.27 13.63
N ALA A 118 13.03 14.68 12.69
CA ALA A 118 14.49 14.75 12.67
C ALA A 118 14.99 16.21 12.60
N ARG A 119 14.37 17.04 11.76
CA ARG A 119 14.68 18.47 11.68
C ARG A 119 14.45 19.20 13.00
N ARG A 120 13.30 18.97 13.64
CA ARG A 120 12.95 19.56 14.95
C ARG A 120 13.92 19.14 16.05
N GLN A 121 14.36 17.88 16.04
CA GLN A 121 15.35 17.37 16.98
C GLN A 121 16.73 18.01 16.76
N ALA A 122 17.16 18.15 15.50
CA ALA A 122 18.43 18.80 15.17
C ALA A 122 18.44 20.30 15.55
N GLU A 123 17.32 21.01 15.33
CA GLU A 123 17.17 22.40 15.76
C GLU A 123 17.21 22.55 17.28
N ALA A 124 16.54 21.66 18.02
CA ALA A 124 16.59 21.65 19.48
C ALA A 124 18.00 21.37 20.02
N ALA A 125 18.70 20.36 19.48
CA ALA A 125 20.07 20.02 19.89
C ALA A 125 21.04 21.19 19.68
N LYS A 126 20.91 21.93 18.58
CA LYS A 126 21.71 23.14 18.33
C LYS A 126 21.47 24.24 19.36
N LEU A 127 20.22 24.42 19.80
CA LEU A 127 19.88 25.41 20.82
C LEU A 127 20.43 25.01 22.19
N ASP A 128 20.34 23.74 22.55
CA ASP A 128 20.86 23.22 23.82
C ASP A 128 22.39 23.29 23.86
N GLN A 129 23.08 22.91 22.76
CA GLN A 129 24.53 23.06 22.64
C GLN A 129 24.99 24.52 22.83
N ARG A 130 24.26 25.48 22.26
CA ARG A 130 24.56 26.92 22.45
C ARG A 130 24.38 27.37 23.89
N ARG A 131 23.37 26.84 24.59
CA ARG A 131 23.12 27.14 26.01
C ARG A 131 24.20 26.56 26.90
N GLU A 132 24.58 25.31 26.67
CA GLU A 132 25.67 24.63 27.39
C GLU A 132 27.01 25.34 27.19
N GLN A 133 27.34 25.71 25.94
CA GLN A 133 28.55 26.47 25.64
C GLN A 133 28.58 27.79 26.41
N ARG A 134 27.48 28.57 26.38
CA ARG A 134 27.39 29.83 27.11
C ARG A 134 27.53 29.64 28.62
N ALA A 135 26.90 28.62 29.20
CA ALA A 135 27.00 28.33 30.63
C ALA A 135 28.43 27.94 31.03
N ASN A 136 29.11 27.16 30.19
CA ASN A 136 30.52 26.79 30.39
C ASN A 136 31.44 28.01 30.31
N ASP A 137 31.24 28.89 29.32
CA ASP A 137 32.01 30.12 29.15
C ASP A 137 31.84 31.05 30.37
N GLU A 138 30.61 31.20 30.87
CA GLU A 138 30.30 31.99 32.07
C GLU A 138 30.97 31.41 33.33
N PHE A 139 30.99 30.08 33.47
CA PHE A 139 31.67 29.41 34.58
C PHE A 139 33.20 29.59 34.50
N ALA A 140 33.78 29.42 33.32
CA ALA A 140 35.21 29.61 33.09
C ALA A 140 35.65 31.04 33.39
N ALA A 141 34.88 32.04 32.94
CA ALA A 141 35.14 33.45 33.23
C ALA A 141 35.09 33.74 34.74
N ARG A 142 34.08 33.23 35.46
CA ARG A 142 33.98 33.39 36.92
C ARG A 142 35.13 32.72 37.67
N ALA A 143 35.54 31.52 37.25
CA ALA A 143 36.66 30.80 37.82
C ALA A 143 38.01 31.53 37.57
N HIS A 144 38.15 32.17 36.41
CA HIS A 144 39.32 32.99 36.08
C HIS A 144 39.38 34.24 36.96
N LEU A 145 38.26 34.99 37.07
CA LEU A 145 38.18 36.19 37.92
C LEU A 145 38.49 35.87 39.39
N ARG A 146 37.97 34.75 39.92
CA ARG A 146 38.30 34.30 41.28
C ARG A 146 39.78 34.00 41.46
N ARG A 147 40.43 33.37 40.47
CA ARG A 147 41.87 33.10 40.53
C ARG A 147 42.70 34.39 40.50
N MET A 148 42.32 35.37 39.68
CA MET A 148 42.99 36.67 39.64
C MET A 148 42.82 37.48 40.92
N ALA A 149 41.68 37.36 41.61
CA ALA A 149 41.43 38.08 42.86
C ALA A 149 42.17 37.49 44.08
N HIS A 150 42.70 36.26 43.96
CA HIS A 150 43.48 35.57 44.99
C HIS A 150 44.99 35.55 44.71
N ALA A 151 45.43 36.19 43.62
CA ALA A 151 46.83 36.42 43.27
C ALA A 151 47.23 37.84 43.63
#